data_AF-A0A7X7PD66-F1
#
_entry.id   AF-A0A7X7PD66-F1
#
_cell.length_a   1.000
_cell.length_b   1.000
_cell.length_c   1.000
_cell.angle_alpha   90.00
_cell.angle_beta   90.00
_cell.angle_gamma   90.00
#
_symmetry.space_group_name_H-M   'P 1'
#
loop_
_entity.id
_entity.type
_entity.pdbx_description
1 polymer ?
#
loop_
_entity_poly.entity_id
_entity_poly.type
_entity_poly.pdbx_seq_one_letter_code
_entity_poly.pdbx_strand_id
1 'polypeptide(L)'
;MFPASPPPQPDGTAAAATANRSGTITVRTTEYGLPIGLLIEQRELRYGGQRLADEILKLCQRSAMEAGARRREQLAESGVPKAVLDGLGLPTRAEVADAQYAWDEEEAGPTSWMRPV
;
A
#
# COMPACT_ATOMS: atom_id res chain seq x y z
N MET A 1 17.16 18.22 -3.05
CA MET A 1 15.93 18.99 -3.27
C MET A 1 15.45 18.73 -4.68
N PHE A 2 14.42 17.89 -4.84
CA PHE A 2 13.66 17.74 -6.08
C PHE A 2 12.23 17.38 -5.71
N PRO A 3 11.21 18.16 -6.10
CA PRO A 3 9.90 17.60 -6.35
C PRO A 3 9.89 17.12 -7.80
N ALA A 4 10.02 15.80 -8.02
CA ALA A 4 9.53 15.26 -9.27
C ALA A 4 8.00 15.33 -9.17
N SER A 5 7.37 16.27 -9.87
CA SER A 5 5.92 16.23 -10.04
C SER A 5 5.54 14.82 -10.51
N PRO A 6 4.61 14.14 -9.83
CA PRO A 6 4.15 12.85 -10.30
C PRO A 6 3.60 13.02 -11.73
N PRO A 7 3.79 12.02 -12.62
CA PRO A 7 3.17 12.06 -13.94
C PRO A 7 1.66 12.32 -13.79
N PRO A 8 1.03 13.04 -14.76
CA PRO A 8 -0.41 13.28 -14.72
C PRO A 8 -1.12 11.93 -14.54
N GLN A 9 -1.86 11.81 -13.44
CA GLN A 9 -2.63 10.61 -13.14
C GLN A 9 -3.71 10.48 -14.22
N PRO A 10 -4.00 9.26 -14.72
CA PRO A 10 -5.15 9.08 -15.58
C PRO A 10 -6.38 9.59 -14.84
N ASP A 11 -7.08 10.56 -15.42
CA ASP A 11 -8.23 11.22 -14.83
C ASP A 11 -9.26 10.18 -14.37
N GLY A 12 -9.27 9.86 -13.06
CA GLY A 12 -10.23 8.92 -12.47
C GLY A 12 -9.66 7.86 -11.50
N THR A 13 -8.36 7.59 -11.50
CA THR A 13 -7.73 6.52 -10.69
C THR A 13 -6.85 7.10 -9.58
N ALA A 14 -7.19 6.84 -8.31
CA ALA A 14 -6.38 7.27 -7.18
C ALA A 14 -5.12 6.40 -7.03
N ALA A 15 -4.01 7.03 -6.66
CA ALA A 15 -2.79 6.29 -6.34
C ALA A 15 -2.20 6.71 -5.00
N ALA A 16 -1.57 5.75 -4.32
CA ALA A 16 -0.77 5.96 -3.13
C ALA A 16 0.61 5.33 -3.32
N ALA A 17 1.58 5.74 -2.49
CA ALA A 17 2.91 5.16 -2.49
C ALA A 17 3.23 4.62 -1.11
N THR A 18 3.78 3.40 -1.05
CA THR A 18 4.15 2.72 0.19
C THR A 18 5.55 2.14 0.02
N ALA A 19 6.34 2.20 1.09
CA ALA A 19 7.66 1.60 1.13
C ALA A 19 7.72 0.52 2.21
N ASN A 20 8.64 -0.43 2.05
CA ASN A 20 8.97 -1.33 3.15
C ASN A 20 9.66 -0.56 4.29
N ARG A 21 9.79 -1.20 5.46
CA ARG A 21 10.37 -0.57 6.67
C ARG A 21 11.76 0.03 6.44
N SER A 22 12.57 -0.59 5.58
CA SER A 22 13.92 -0.14 5.26
C SER A 22 13.98 0.95 4.18
N GLY A 23 12.85 1.30 3.55
CA GLY A 23 12.79 2.25 2.44
C GLY A 23 13.45 1.76 1.16
N THR A 24 13.84 0.48 1.08
CA THR A 24 14.58 -0.09 -0.06
C THR A 24 13.71 -0.47 -1.23
N ILE A 25 12.45 -0.75 -0.96
CA ILE A 25 11.44 -1.08 -1.96
C ILE A 25 10.31 -0.10 -1.76
N THR A 26 9.97 0.65 -2.81
CA THR A 26 8.84 1.57 -2.83
C THR A 26 7.95 1.21 -4.00
N VAL A 27 6.66 1.09 -3.77
CA VAL A 27 5.66 0.84 -4.80
C VAL A 27 4.67 1.99 -4.80
N ARG A 28 4.25 2.40 -6.00
CA ARG A 28 3.08 3.27 -6.20
C ARG A 28 2.01 2.49 -6.94
N THR A 29 0.82 2.45 -6.36
CA THR A 29 -0.26 1.55 -6.80
C THR A 29 -1.58 2.29 -6.90
N THR A 30 -2.42 1.89 -7.84
CA THR A 30 -3.82 2.35 -7.96
C THR A 30 -4.68 1.84 -6.80
N GLU A 31 -5.91 2.34 -6.65
CA GLU A 31 -6.90 1.84 -5.70
C GLU A 31 -7.26 0.34 -5.86
N TYR A 32 -6.98 -0.27 -7.01
CA TYR A 32 -7.25 -1.69 -7.29
C TYR A 32 -6.01 -2.59 -7.28
N GLY A 33 -4.85 -2.12 -6.78
CA GLY A 33 -3.67 -2.98 -6.69
C GLY A 33 -2.78 -3.02 -7.94
N LEU A 34 -3.10 -2.28 -9.00
CA LEU A 34 -2.24 -2.20 -10.19
C LEU A 34 -1.00 -1.32 -9.91
N PRO A 35 0.23 -1.86 -10.00
CA PRO A 35 1.44 -1.08 -9.81
C PRO A 35 1.68 -0.12 -10.99
N ILE A 36 1.86 1.16 -10.69
CA ILE A 36 2.14 2.24 -11.66
C ILE A 36 3.49 2.93 -11.40
N GLY A 37 4.26 2.41 -10.44
CA GLY A 37 5.61 2.85 -10.13
C GLY A 37 6.27 1.88 -9.16
N LEU A 38 7.55 1.58 -9.39
CA LEU A 38 8.32 0.64 -8.60
C LEU A 38 9.78 1.11 -8.52
N LEU A 39 10.29 1.20 -7.30
CA LEU A 39 11.70 1.48 -7.02
C LEU A 39 12.23 0.35 -6.15
N ILE A 40 13.33 -0.26 -6.58
CA ILE A 40 14.00 -1.35 -5.88
C ILE A 40 15.48 -0.99 -5.78
N GLU A 41 16.00 -0.89 -4.56
CA GLU A 41 17.43 -0.75 -4.35
C GLU A 41 18.18 -2.03 -4.74
N GLN A 42 19.34 -1.89 -5.37
CA GLN A 42 20.11 -3.02 -5.92
C GLN A 42 20.43 -4.10 -4.86
N ARG A 43 20.59 -3.70 -3.59
CA ARG A 43 20.83 -4.64 -2.48
C ARG A 43 19.70 -5.64 -2.26
N GLU A 44 18.48 -5.35 -2.67
CA GLU A 44 17.31 -6.23 -2.48
C GLU A 44 17.36 -7.46 -3.40
N LEU A 45 18.03 -7.33 -4.56
CA LEU A 45 18.11 -8.37 -5.58
C LEU A 45 18.91 -9.60 -5.12
N ARG A 46 19.80 -9.44 -4.13
CA ARG A 46 20.65 -10.53 -3.63
C ARG A 46 19.91 -11.58 -2.82
N TYR A 47 18.71 -11.27 -2.35
CA TYR A 47 17.96 -12.11 -1.42
C TYR A 47 16.98 -13.07 -2.13
N GLY A 48 17.01 -13.13 -3.46
CA GLY A 48 16.21 -14.04 -4.26
C GLY A 48 14.93 -13.43 -4.82
N GLY A 49 14.53 -13.90 -6.01
CA GLY A 49 13.39 -13.36 -6.75
C GLY A 49 12.04 -13.59 -6.09
N GLN A 50 11.84 -14.75 -5.44
CA GLN A 50 10.57 -15.06 -4.78
C GLN A 50 10.30 -14.10 -3.61
N ARG A 51 11.28 -13.94 -2.71
CA ARG A 51 11.17 -13.01 -1.57
C ARG A 51 10.90 -11.57 -2.04
N LEU A 52 11.54 -11.16 -3.13
CA LEU A 52 11.30 -9.84 -3.71
C LEU A 52 9.89 -9.71 -4.29
N ALA A 53 9.40 -10.73 -5.00
CA ALA A 53 8.04 -10.75 -5.53
C ALA A 53 6.98 -10.70 -4.43
N ASP A 54 7.16 -11.47 -3.35
CA ASP A 54 6.27 -11.49 -2.20
C ASP A 54 6.21 -10.12 -1.52
N GLU A 55 7.37 -9.48 -1.33
CA GLU A 55 7.46 -8.14 -0.73
C GLU A 55 6.80 -7.08 -1.62
N ILE A 56 7.02 -7.12 -2.94
CA ILE A 56 6.37 -6.20 -3.88
C ILE A 56 4.86 -6.38 -3.84
N LEU A 57 4.38 -7.63 -3.87
CA LEU A 57 2.95 -7.93 -3.82
C LEU A 57 2.33 -7.40 -2.52
N LYS A 58 3.00 -7.63 -1.39
CA LYS A 58 2.60 -7.10 -0.08
C LYS A 58 2.50 -5.58 -0.11
N LEU A 59 3.50 -4.89 -0.65
CA LEU A 59 3.48 -3.43 -0.78
C LEU A 59 2.39 -2.92 -1.74
N CYS A 60 2.12 -3.62 -2.84
CA CYS A 60 1.01 -3.30 -3.74
C CYS A 60 -0.34 -3.35 -3.00
N GLN A 61 -0.57 -4.40 -2.21
CA GLN A 61 -1.81 -4.55 -1.43
C GLN A 61 -1.96 -3.42 -0.40
N ARG A 62 -0.89 -3.08 0.32
CA ARG A 62 -0.87 -1.96 1.28
C ARG A 62 -1.18 -0.62 0.62
N SER A 63 -0.49 -0.35 -0.49
CA SER A 63 -0.64 0.86 -1.26
C SER A 63 -2.06 0.99 -1.86
N ALA A 64 -2.66 -0.12 -2.31
CA ALA A 64 -4.03 -0.16 -2.81
C ALA A 64 -5.05 0.15 -1.71
N MET A 65 -4.86 -0.40 -0.51
CA MET A 65 -5.73 -0.12 0.65
C MET A 65 -5.77 1.38 0.97
N GLU A 66 -4.60 2.04 1.01
CA GLU A 66 -4.52 3.48 1.23
C GLU A 66 -5.12 4.31 0.08
N ALA A 67 -4.83 3.94 -1.17
CA ALA A 67 -5.35 4.61 -2.35
C ALA A 67 -6.88 4.50 -2.43
N GLY A 68 -7.43 3.32 -2.14
CA GLY A 68 -8.85 3.03 -2.19
C GLY A 68 -9.64 3.76 -1.11
N ALA A 69 -9.15 3.82 0.12
CA ALA A 69 -9.80 4.59 1.19
C ALA A 69 -9.83 6.09 0.87
N ARG A 70 -8.71 6.64 0.37
CA ARG A 70 -8.67 8.03 -0.09
C ARG A 70 -9.64 8.27 -1.26
N ARG A 71 -9.73 7.35 -2.22
CA ARG A 71 -10.66 7.45 -3.34
C ARG A 71 -12.11 7.45 -2.87
N ARG A 72 -12.41 6.58 -1.91
CA ARG A 72 -13.74 6.48 -1.31
C ARG A 72 -14.14 7.77 -0.61
N GLU A 73 -13.23 8.38 0.15
CA GLU A 73 -13.43 9.68 0.81
C GLU A 73 -13.71 10.78 -0.22
N GLN A 74 -12.89 10.91 -1.26
CA GLN A 74 -13.09 11.89 -2.34
C GLN A 74 -14.44 11.72 -3.06
N LEU A 75 -14.85 10.48 -3.32
CA LEU A 75 -16.13 10.19 -3.94
C LEU A 75 -17.29 10.54 -3.00
N ALA A 76 -17.18 10.23 -1.71
CA ALA A 76 -18.18 10.64 -0.71
C ALA A 76 -18.30 12.17 -0.62
N GLU A 77 -17.19 12.89 -0.61
CA GLU A 77 -17.14 14.37 -0.60
C GLU A 77 -17.77 14.98 -1.85
N SER A 78 -17.63 14.33 -3.01
CA SER A 78 -18.30 14.75 -4.26
C SER A 78 -19.78 14.36 -4.35
N GLY A 79 -20.33 13.76 -3.29
CA GLY A 79 -21.76 13.46 -3.18
C GLY A 79 -22.17 12.08 -3.71
N VAL A 80 -21.22 11.18 -3.96
CA VAL A 80 -21.54 9.81 -4.39
C VAL A 80 -22.24 9.06 -3.24
N PRO A 81 -23.43 8.46 -3.48
CA PRO A 81 -24.16 7.75 -2.46
C PRO A 81 -23.39 6.55 -1.88
N LYS A 82 -23.55 6.30 -0.58
CA LYS A 82 -22.89 5.18 0.11
C LYS A 82 -23.11 3.82 -0.57
N ALA A 83 -24.32 3.54 -1.05
CA ALA A 83 -24.61 2.28 -1.75
C ALA A 83 -23.78 2.08 -3.03
N VAL A 84 -23.46 3.17 -3.75
CA VAL A 84 -22.57 3.12 -4.92
C VAL A 84 -21.14 2.90 -4.46
N LEU A 85 -20.68 3.60 -3.43
CA LEU A 85 -19.35 3.41 -2.85
C LEU A 85 -19.12 1.98 -2.36
N ASP A 86 -20.12 1.37 -1.71
CA ASP A 86 -20.08 -0.02 -1.28
C ASP A 86 -19.96 -0.98 -2.49
N GLY A 87 -20.62 -0.67 -3.61
CA GLY A 87 -20.53 -1.43 -4.85
C GLY A 87 -19.19 -1.32 -5.58
N LEU A 88 -18.41 -0.26 -5.34
CA LEU A 88 -17.07 -0.10 -5.94
C LEU A 88 -16.00 -0.97 -5.27
N GLY A 89 -16.30 -1.58 -4.13
CA GLY A 89 -15.33 -2.41 -3.38
C GLY A 89 -14.14 -1.62 -2.84
N LEU A 90 -14.26 -0.29 -2.72
CA LEU A 90 -13.20 0.54 -2.15
C LEU A 90 -13.17 0.39 -0.62
N PRO A 91 -11.99 0.15 -0.02
CA PRO A 91 -11.86 0.01 1.41
C PRO A 91 -12.23 1.29 2.15
N THR A 92 -12.67 1.14 3.38
CA THR A 92 -12.95 2.20 4.33
C THR A 92 -11.71 2.54 5.15
N ARG A 93 -11.70 3.73 5.77
CA ARG A 93 -10.61 4.14 6.66
C ARG A 93 -10.43 3.18 7.85
N ALA A 94 -11.53 2.60 8.34
CA ALA A 94 -11.49 1.61 9.42
C ALA A 94 -10.80 0.31 8.97
N GLU A 95 -11.17 -0.23 7.80
CA GLU A 95 -10.52 -1.43 7.25
C GLU A 95 -9.02 -1.21 6.96
N VAL A 96 -8.62 0.00 6.55
CA VAL A 96 -7.20 0.35 6.43
C VAL A 96 -6.51 0.31 7.79
N ALA A 97 -7.12 0.84 8.84
CA ALA A 97 -6.54 0.81 10.19
C ALA A 97 -6.41 -0.63 10.70
N ASP A 98 -7.44 -1.46 10.54
CA ASP A 98 -7.42 -2.87 10.94
C ASP A 98 -6.32 -3.65 10.19
N ALA A 99 -6.18 -3.41 8.88
CA ALA A 99 -5.12 -4.02 8.08
C ALA A 99 -3.72 -3.55 8.51
N GLN A 100 -3.55 -2.26 8.84
CA GLN A 100 -2.28 -1.74 9.36
C GLN A 100 -1.90 -2.41 10.68
N TYR A 101 -2.85 -2.59 11.60
CA TYR A 101 -2.58 -3.33 12.84
C TYR A 101 -2.13 -4.77 12.57
N ALA A 102 -2.83 -5.50 11.71
CA ALA A 102 -2.46 -6.87 11.36
C ALA A 102 -1.07 -6.98 10.72
N TRP A 103 -0.71 -6.00 9.88
CA TRP A 103 0.61 -5.91 9.26
C TRP A 103 1.72 -5.60 10.24
N ASP A 104 1.47 -4.69 11.17
CA ASP A 104 2.45 -4.34 12.21
C ASP A 104 2.69 -5.52 13.16
N GLU A 105 1.64 -6.30 13.47
CA GLU A 105 1.75 -7.54 14.24
C GLU A 105 2.57 -8.61 13.50
N GLU A 106 2.33 -8.81 12.19
CA GLU A 106 3.09 -9.76 11.37
C GLU A 106 4.58 -9.40 11.29
N GLU A 107 4.89 -8.10 11.26
CA GLU A 107 6.27 -7.60 11.21
C GLU A 107 6.91 -7.35 12.58
N ALA A 108 6.18 -7.59 13.68
CA ALA A 108 6.72 -7.48 15.01
C ALA A 108 7.84 -8.51 15.19
N GLY A 109 9.04 -8.03 15.50
CA GLY A 109 10.14 -8.90 15.92
C GLY A 109 9.79 -9.60 17.24
N PRO A 110 10.59 -10.60 17.67
CA PRO A 110 10.35 -11.31 18.91
C PRO A 110 10.15 -10.33 20.08
N THR A 111 9.01 -10.44 20.78
CA THR A 111 8.69 -9.60 21.95
C THR A 111 9.56 -9.91 23.17
N SER A 112 10.43 -10.92 23.05
CA SER A 112 11.37 -11.34 24.08
C SER A 112 12.70 -11.76 23.44
N TRP A 113 13.80 -11.35 24.08
CA TRP A 113 15.15 -11.85 23.81
C TRP A 113 15.48 -13.14 24.59
N MET A 114 14.56 -13.61 25.45
CA MET A 114 14.73 -14.88 26.16
C MET A 114 14.23 -16.03 25.29
N ARG A 115 15.10 -17.03 25.09
CA ARG A 115 14.68 -18.31 24.49
C ARG A 115 13.64 -18.96 25.41
N PRO A 116 12.51 -19.46 24.89
CA PRO A 116 11.63 -20.31 25.68
C PRO A 116 12.44 -21.50 26.21
N VAL A 117 12.34 -21.78 27.52
CA VAL A 117 12.89 -22.99 28.16
C VAL A 117 11.85 -24.10 28.19
#